data_AF-A0A7J4SN58-F1
#
_entry.id   AF-A0A7J4SN58-F1
#
_cell.length_a   1.000
_cell.length_b   1.000
_cell.length_c   1.000
_cell.angle_alpha   90.00
_cell.angle_beta   90.00
_cell.angle_gamma   90.00
#
_symmetry.space_group_name_H-M   'P 1'
#
loop_
_entity.id
_entity.type
_entity.pdbx_description
1 polymer ?
#
loop_
_entity_poly.entity_id
_entity_poly.type
_entity_poly.pdbx_seq_one_letter_code
_entity_poly.pdbx_strand_id
1 'polypeptide(L)'
;DPGIGFGKTPLQNFEILRRLDEFKTLGCPILVGHSHKSLFSSLKLTQHNRLSATIATTAMAVCNGANIIRAHDVSQNLDAIRVAEALKELPYPIDL
;
A
#
# COMPACT_ATOMS: atom_id res chain seq x y z
N ASP A 1 -5.42 3.99 11.43
CA ASP A 1 -4.95 2.72 10.85
C ASP A 1 -6.16 1.80 10.68
N PRO A 2 -6.53 1.39 9.45
CA PRO A 2 -7.67 0.50 9.22
C PRO A 2 -7.38 -0.99 9.57
N GLY A 3 -6.16 -1.31 10.00
CA GLY A 3 -5.79 -2.62 10.56
C GLY A 3 -5.77 -3.72 9.51
N ILE A 4 -4.99 -3.55 8.44
CA ILE A 4 -4.86 -4.55 7.37
C ILE A 4 -4.32 -5.87 7.94
N GLY A 5 -5.06 -6.96 7.68
CA GLY A 5 -4.71 -8.31 8.15
C GLY A 5 -5.23 -8.69 9.54
N PHE A 6 -5.93 -7.80 10.24
CA PHE A 6 -6.52 -8.08 11.56
C PHE A 6 -8.01 -8.42 11.45
N GLY A 7 -8.35 -9.72 11.56
CA GLY A 7 -9.73 -10.22 11.57
C GLY A 7 -10.49 -10.04 10.25
N LYS A 8 -9.76 -9.90 9.13
CA LYS A 8 -10.33 -9.58 7.80
C LYS A 8 -9.89 -10.59 6.76
N THR A 9 -10.80 -10.95 5.86
CA THR A 9 -10.51 -11.75 4.67
C THR A 9 -9.60 -10.99 3.70
N PRO A 10 -8.89 -11.67 2.79
CA PRO A 10 -8.12 -10.99 1.74
C PRO A 10 -8.94 -9.96 0.96
N LEU A 11 -10.17 -10.32 0.55
CA LEU A 11 -11.08 -9.42 -0.18
C LEU A 11 -11.40 -8.14 0.61
N GLN A 12 -11.73 -8.27 1.90
CA GLN A 12 -12.00 -7.10 2.75
C GLN A 12 -10.78 -6.20 2.90
N ASN A 13 -9.58 -6.78 3.00
CA ASN A 13 -8.35 -5.99 3.07
C ASN A 13 -8.08 -5.23 1.76
N PHE A 14 -8.28 -5.87 0.61
CA PHE A 14 -8.15 -5.20 -0.69
C PHE A 14 -9.18 -4.09 -0.86
N GLU A 15 -10.42 -4.29 -0.41
CA GLU A 15 -11.46 -3.27 -0.46
C GLU A 15 -11.10 -2.04 0.39
N ILE A 16 -10.57 -2.25 1.59
CA ILE A 16 -10.05 -1.16 2.44
C ILE A 16 -8.90 -0.42 1.75
N LEU A 17 -7.94 -1.15 1.17
CA LEU A 17 -6.81 -0.53 0.46
C LEU A 17 -7.29 0.25 -0.76
N ARG A 18 -8.32 -0.23 -1.47
CA ARG A 18 -8.92 0.40 -2.65
C ARG A 18 -9.63 1.71 -2.31
N ARG A 19 -10.29 1.77 -1.16
CA ARG A 19 -11.12 2.90 -0.69
C ARG A 19 -10.46 3.63 0.48
N LEU A 20 -9.13 3.63 0.52
CA LEU A 20 -8.38 4.14 1.66
C LEU A 20 -8.58 5.66 1.85
N ASP A 21 -8.83 6.39 0.77
CA ASP A 21 -9.07 7.82 0.76
C ASP A 21 -10.35 8.23 1.48
N GLU A 22 -11.35 7.36 1.58
CA GLU A 22 -12.58 7.62 2.34
C GLU A 22 -12.30 7.87 3.82
N PHE A 23 -11.24 7.28 4.38
CA PHE A 23 -10.82 7.52 5.76
C PHE A 23 -10.32 8.95 6.00
N LYS A 24 -10.03 9.74 4.95
CA LYS A 24 -9.65 11.16 5.10
C LYS A 24 -10.75 11.98 5.74
N THR A 25 -12.01 11.54 5.64
CA THR A 25 -13.16 12.17 6.32
C THR A 25 -13.03 12.20 7.84
N LEU A 26 -12.17 11.35 8.43
CA LEU A 26 -11.86 11.35 9.86
C LEU A 26 -10.94 12.50 10.30
N GLY A 27 -10.41 13.29 9.36
CA GLY A 27 -9.61 14.48 9.67
C GLY A 27 -8.23 14.19 10.27
N CYS A 28 -7.70 12.97 10.11
CA CYS A 28 -6.40 12.57 10.65
C CYS A 28 -5.53 11.82 9.62
N PRO A 29 -4.20 11.78 9.81
CA PRO A 29 -3.31 11.00 8.94
C PRO A 29 -3.63 9.50 8.97
N ILE A 30 -3.55 8.87 7.80
CA ILE A 30 -3.81 7.45 7.61
C ILE A 30 -2.48 6.67 7.69
N LEU A 31 -2.34 5.86 8.72
CA LEU A 31 -1.28 4.84 8.80
C LEU A 31 -1.77 3.54 8.18
N VAL A 32 -0.94 2.91 7.34
CA VAL A 32 -1.15 1.56 6.83
C VAL A 32 0.03 0.68 7.25
N GLY A 33 -0.26 -0.33 8.06
CA GLY A 33 0.61 -1.49 8.25
C GLY A 33 -0.04 -2.71 7.60
N HIS A 34 0.58 -3.26 6.56
CA HIS A 34 0.10 -4.48 5.90
C HIS A 34 1.03 -5.66 6.19
N SER A 35 0.43 -6.83 6.45
CA SER A 35 1.15 -8.05 6.83
C SER A 35 1.41 -8.93 5.61
N HIS A 36 2.66 -9.40 5.49
CA HIS A 36 3.20 -10.10 4.32
C HIS A 36 2.57 -11.47 4.01
N LYS A 37 1.78 -12.06 4.92
CA LYS A 37 1.47 -13.51 4.85
C LYS A 37 0.04 -13.85 4.40
N SER A 38 -0.99 -13.37 5.08
CA SER A 38 -2.37 -13.77 4.76
C SER A 38 -2.99 -12.97 3.62
N LEU A 39 -2.61 -11.69 3.47
CA LEU A 39 -3.21 -10.79 2.49
C LEU A 39 -3.06 -11.28 1.06
N PHE A 40 -1.86 -11.75 0.70
CA PHE A 40 -1.53 -12.15 -0.66
C PHE A 40 -1.81 -13.63 -0.95
N SER A 41 -2.26 -14.39 0.05
CA SER A 41 -2.49 -15.84 -0.09
C SER A 41 -3.53 -16.21 -1.16
N SER A 42 -4.47 -15.31 -1.44
CA SER A 42 -5.47 -15.48 -2.49
C SER A 42 -4.98 -15.10 -3.90
N LEU A 43 -3.80 -14.50 -4.02
CA LEU A 43 -3.24 -14.08 -5.31
C LEU A 43 -2.35 -15.18 -5.90
N LYS A 44 -2.55 -15.50 -7.18
CA LYS A 44 -1.70 -16.43 -7.95
C LYS A 44 -0.42 -15.74 -8.43
N LEU A 45 0.44 -15.33 -7.49
CA LEU A 45 1.69 -14.66 -7.81
C LEU A 45 2.71 -15.65 -8.41
N THR A 46 3.43 -15.22 -9.45
CA THR A 46 4.37 -16.05 -10.24
C THR A 46 5.59 -16.53 -9.46
N GLN A 47 5.97 -15.80 -8.41
CA GLN A 47 6.91 -16.24 -7.40
C GLN A 47 6.34 -15.96 -6.01
N HIS A 48 6.63 -16.81 -5.04
CA HIS A 48 6.37 -16.53 -3.62
C HIS A 48 7.25 -15.39 -3.06
N ASN A 49 7.71 -14.47 -3.91
CA ASN A 49 8.52 -13.35 -3.49
C ASN A 49 7.64 -12.29 -2.82
N ARG A 50 7.50 -12.48 -1.51
CA ARG A 50 6.68 -11.67 -0.59
C ARG A 50 7.03 -10.19 -0.64
N LEU A 51 8.30 -9.89 -0.94
CA LEU A 51 8.81 -8.52 -1.00
C LEU A 51 8.17 -7.74 -2.14
N SER A 52 8.06 -8.31 -3.34
CA SER A 52 7.46 -7.63 -4.50
C SER A 52 5.99 -7.30 -4.29
N ALA A 53 5.22 -8.21 -3.67
CA ALA A 53 3.82 -7.97 -3.33
C ALA A 53 3.65 -6.86 -2.29
N THR A 54 4.51 -6.86 -1.26
CA THR A 54 4.57 -5.80 -0.24
C THR A 54 4.92 -4.46 -0.87
N ILE A 55 5.94 -4.39 -1.72
CA ILE A 55 6.36 -3.18 -2.45
C ILE A 55 5.20 -2.62 -3.28
N ALA A 56 4.55 -3.47 -4.08
CA ALA A 56 3.41 -3.07 -4.89
C ALA A 56 2.25 -2.54 -4.04
N THR A 57 1.94 -3.21 -2.93
CA THR A 57 0.88 -2.79 -2.00
C THR A 57 1.20 -1.47 -1.33
N THR A 58 2.47 -1.22 -0.98
CA THR A 58 2.93 0.05 -0.43
C THR A 58 2.74 1.20 -1.41
N ALA A 59 3.17 1.04 -2.66
CA ALA A 59 2.97 2.06 -3.70
C ALA A 59 1.47 2.39 -3.87
N MET A 60 0.61 1.36 -3.94
CA MET A 60 -0.84 1.55 -4.07
C MET A 60 -1.46 2.20 -2.82
N ALA A 61 -1.02 1.83 -1.62
CA ALA A 61 -1.50 2.44 -0.38
C ALA A 61 -1.17 3.94 -0.35
N VAL A 62 0.05 4.33 -0.77
CA VAL A 62 0.41 5.73 -0.93
C VAL A 62 -0.52 6.39 -1.95
N CYS A 63 -0.63 5.88 -3.18
CA CYS A 63 -1.54 6.41 -4.21
C CYS A 63 -2.96 6.64 -3.69
N ASN A 64 -3.49 5.71 -2.90
CA ASN A 64 -4.85 5.76 -2.36
C ASN A 64 -4.98 6.60 -1.07
N GLY A 65 -3.92 7.26 -0.61
CA GLY A 65 -4.00 8.28 0.44
C GLY A 65 -3.40 7.90 1.79
N ALA A 66 -2.63 6.82 1.90
CA ALA A 66 -1.82 6.59 3.09
C ALA A 66 -0.81 7.74 3.30
N ASN A 67 -0.66 8.16 4.56
CA ASN A 67 0.32 9.15 4.99
C ASN A 67 1.54 8.49 5.65
N ILE A 68 1.35 7.33 6.28
CA ILE A 68 2.40 6.62 7.01
C ILE A 68 2.35 5.15 6.61
N ILE A 69 3.51 4.59 6.26
CA ILE A 69 3.68 3.17 5.97
C ILE A 69 4.51 2.52 7.09
N ARG A 70 3.98 1.47 7.71
CA ARG A 70 4.72 0.63 8.65
C ARG A 70 5.28 -0.60 7.92
N ALA A 71 6.59 -0.66 7.73
CA ALA A 71 7.27 -1.73 6.99
C ALA A 71 8.43 -2.38 7.78
N HIS A 72 8.75 -3.63 7.44
CA HIS A 72 9.97 -4.31 7.92
C HIS A 72 11.15 -4.02 6.97
N ASP A 73 10.94 -4.15 5.66
CA ASP A 73 11.93 -3.90 4.62
C ASP A 73 11.92 -2.42 4.21
N VAL A 74 12.55 -1.57 5.03
CA VAL A 74 12.44 -0.10 4.91
C VAL A 74 12.96 0.41 3.57
N SER A 75 14.15 -0.02 3.13
CA SER A 75 14.81 0.51 1.92
C SER A 75 13.93 0.36 0.68
N GLN A 76 13.42 -0.85 0.44
CA GLN A 76 12.63 -1.15 -0.76
C GLN A 76 11.24 -0.52 -0.73
N ASN A 77 10.64 -0.37 0.46
CA ASN A 77 9.37 0.34 0.60
C ASN A 77 9.55 1.85 0.43
N LEU A 78 10.68 2.42 0.84
CA LEU A 78 11.00 3.82 0.62
C LEU A 78 11.10 4.14 -0.88
N ASP A 79 11.74 3.29 -1.67
CA ASP A 79 11.80 3.45 -3.12
C ASP A 79 10.40 3.44 -3.75
N ALA A 80 9.54 2.52 -3.30
CA ALA A 80 8.14 2.44 -3.74
C ALA A 80 7.34 3.71 -3.40
N ILE A 81 7.53 4.25 -2.18
CA ILE A 81 6.91 5.48 -1.73
C ILE A 81 7.34 6.65 -2.62
N ARG A 82 8.65 6.81 -2.86
CA ARG A 82 9.19 7.90 -3.70
C ARG A 82 8.62 7.89 -5.11
N VAL A 83 8.51 6.71 -5.72
CA VAL A 83 7.89 6.56 -7.04
C VAL A 83 6.41 6.95 -7.00
N ALA A 84 5.66 6.47 -6.00
CA ALA A 84 4.24 6.79 -5.85
C ALA A 84 3.99 8.28 -5.57
N GLU A 85 4.84 8.93 -4.78
CA GLU A 85 4.79 10.37 -4.52
C GLU A 85 5.10 11.18 -5.79
N ALA A 86 6.15 10.81 -6.53
CA ALA A 86 6.46 11.45 -7.80
C ALA A 86 5.26 11.40 -8.76
N LEU A 87 4.58 10.25 -8.88
CA LEU A 87 3.37 10.12 -9.72
C LEU A 87 2.21 11.04 -9.30
N LYS A 88 2.11 11.40 -8.02
CA LYS A 88 1.08 12.32 -7.53
C LYS A 88 1.42 13.79 -7.77
N GLU A 89 2.70 14.13 -7.77
CA GLU A 89 3.16 15.51 -7.92
C GLU A 89 3.42 15.91 -9.37
N LEU A 90 3.50 14.95 -10.30
CA LEU A 90 3.74 15.23 -11.73
C LEU A 90 2.61 16.05 -12.37
N PRO A 91 2.89 17.26 -12.89
CA PRO A 91 1.91 18.04 -13.65
C PRO A 91 1.78 17.63 -15.13
N TYR A 92 2.79 16.97 -15.73
CA TYR A 92 2.85 16.45 -17.13
C TYR A 92 4.17 15.62 -17.32
N PRO A 93 4.40 14.84 -18.41
CA PRO A 93 5.18 13.61 -18.38
C PRO A 93 6.69 13.80 -18.32
N ILE A 94 7.34 12.80 -17.73
CA ILE A 94 8.79 12.64 -17.63
C ILE A 94 9.31 12.22 -19.02
N ASP A 95 10.15 13.04 -19.65
CA ASP A 95 11.00 12.57 -20.74
C ASP A 95 12.09 11.67 -20.14
N LEU A 96 12.04 10.39 -20.52
CA LEU A 96 13.00 9.34 -20.15
C LEU A 96 14.21 9.34 -21.08
#